data_AF-A0A0F9REU7-F1
#
_entry.id   AF-A0A0F9REU7-F1
#
_cell.length_a   1.000
_cell.length_b   1.000
_cell.length_c   1.000
_cell.angle_alpha   90.00
_cell.angle_beta   90.00
_cell.angle_gamma   90.00
#
_symmetry.space_group_name_H-M   'P 1'
#
loop_
_entity.id
_entity.type
_entity.pdbx_description
1 polymer ?
#
loop_
_entity_poly.entity_id
_entity_poly.type
_entity_poly.pdbx_seq_one_letter_code
_entity_poly.pdbx_strand_id
1 'polypeptide(L)'
;MSLTLLYEFAKKKTLAASLGLGPTLGIVRTTNATYFDTVGVLQTAGSGVARFDHDPVTGESLGLFVEKARTNLILRSTLEGGDPPTGWTKPFGPGTAISQASILISGGTAVRFQASTERPYLSQDITLAASTEYTVTVYLEDTTTAPTGSVLIRLGFSDATGDSDKGTTDADANGRISLTFTTGTDVTGSIRFGIGVNSNDSGDIAMSAPQVEAGAFPTSYIPTTTASVTRNADVVSTADVSWFTSATSTIYLDVHQQFDTGFSSIFDLTDNSSSDRYLFERLVGDTARYLQVSATTTVVTLTSGVVFGADSTVRMAATIALNDVEFFVNGTRIGTGDQSAALPVGITDLNVGSDLAEANQFNGHIKELRYYNVRKPNQFLEDLSNGLISAAVNSLIDARYNTLRQLVPSAPPYVNDMLFAWLLTEGGTGNSLTDRWYTMLINKVGVTPGTINDMWFQLLGINGHTQNSLNDRELAFWVSEGTLI
;
A
#
# COMPACT_ATOMS: atom_id res chain seq x y z
N MET A 1 17.34 3.49 21.29
CA MET A 1 16.70 2.93 20.07
C MET A 1 17.34 3.58 18.86
N SER A 2 17.43 2.95 17.69
CA SER A 2 17.32 3.78 16.48
C SER A 2 16.65 3.03 15.35
N LEU A 3 15.39 3.42 15.10
CA LEU A 3 14.85 3.40 13.75
C LEU A 3 15.84 4.17 12.85
N THR A 4 16.32 3.56 11.77
CA THR A 4 17.30 4.19 10.87
C THR A 4 16.78 4.37 9.45
N LEU A 5 15.69 3.68 9.09
CA LEU A 5 14.94 3.95 7.87
C LEU A 5 13.43 4.00 8.10
N LEU A 6 12.76 5.00 7.52
CA LEU A 6 11.31 5.16 7.57
C LEU A 6 10.76 5.77 6.27
N TYR A 7 9.90 5.04 5.58
CA TYR A 7 9.04 5.57 4.53
C TYR A 7 7.58 5.43 4.93
N GLU A 8 6.85 6.54 4.99
CA GLU A 8 5.41 6.57 5.24
C GLU A 8 4.67 6.94 3.93
N PHE A 9 4.73 6.07 2.92
CA PHE A 9 4.24 6.36 1.57
C PHE A 9 2.76 6.79 1.56
N ALA A 10 1.88 6.09 2.29
CA ALA A 10 0.46 6.43 2.36
C ALA A 10 0.19 7.79 3.01
N LYS A 11 1.03 8.19 3.98
CA LYS A 11 0.85 9.44 4.73
C LYS A 11 1.49 10.63 4.02
N LYS A 12 2.69 10.45 3.46
CA LYS A 12 3.52 11.53 2.93
C LYS A 12 3.45 11.66 1.41
N LYS A 13 3.04 10.60 0.70
CA LYS A 13 2.89 10.58 -0.77
C LYS A 13 4.17 11.06 -1.48
N THR A 14 5.32 10.55 -1.03
CA THR A 14 6.65 10.88 -1.55
C THR A 14 7.59 9.69 -1.43
N LEU A 15 8.60 9.64 -2.30
CA LEU A 15 9.71 8.68 -2.23
C LEU A 15 10.82 9.12 -1.26
N ALA A 16 10.73 10.32 -0.69
CA ALA A 16 11.64 10.78 0.34
C ALA A 16 11.36 10.08 1.67
N ALA A 17 12.42 9.70 2.38
CA ALA A 17 12.29 9.15 3.72
C ALA A 17 11.71 10.18 4.70
N SER A 18 10.89 9.70 5.63
CA SER A 18 10.40 10.50 6.76
C SER A 18 11.53 10.73 7.76
N LEU A 19 11.51 11.89 8.42
CA LEU A 19 12.46 12.25 9.49
C LEU A 19 13.95 12.26 9.07
N GLY A 20 14.25 12.22 7.77
CA GLY A 20 15.63 12.08 7.27
C GLY A 20 16.23 10.70 7.54
N LEU A 21 15.40 9.69 7.85
CA LEU A 21 15.83 8.33 8.14
C LEU A 21 15.85 7.53 6.84
N GLY A 22 16.93 7.68 6.08
CA GLY A 22 17.16 6.99 4.81
C GLY A 22 17.22 7.95 3.60
N PRO A 23 17.61 7.43 2.43
CA PRO A 23 17.71 8.21 1.20
C PRO A 23 16.33 8.51 0.59
N THR A 24 16.31 9.33 -0.45
CA THR A 24 15.16 9.38 -1.37
C THR A 24 15.27 8.22 -2.36
N LEU A 25 14.21 7.44 -2.51
CA LEU A 25 14.18 6.34 -3.48
C LEU A 25 14.12 6.89 -4.91
N GLY A 26 14.81 6.22 -5.83
CA GLY A 26 14.65 6.43 -7.27
C GLY A 26 13.44 5.66 -7.79
N ILE A 27 12.88 6.14 -8.91
CA ILE A 27 11.89 5.39 -9.69
C ILE A 27 12.25 5.41 -11.17
N VAL A 28 12.26 4.24 -11.79
CA VAL A 28 12.43 4.09 -13.23
C VAL A 28 11.14 3.53 -13.83
N ARG A 29 10.46 4.37 -14.62
CA ARG A 29 9.36 4.00 -15.52
C ARG A 29 9.36 4.98 -16.69
N THR A 30 9.65 4.52 -17.90
CA THR A 30 9.84 5.39 -19.08
C THR A 30 8.56 5.70 -19.87
N THR A 31 7.39 5.37 -19.33
CA THR A 31 6.07 5.52 -19.97
C THR A 31 5.11 6.26 -19.04
N ASN A 32 3.94 6.68 -19.54
CA ASN A 32 2.84 7.17 -18.69
C ASN A 32 2.10 6.01 -18.00
N ALA A 33 1.40 6.30 -16.91
CA ALA A 33 0.56 5.35 -16.15
C ALA A 33 -0.50 6.13 -15.36
N THR A 34 -1.53 5.44 -14.89
CA THR A 34 -2.62 6.08 -14.15
C THR A 34 -2.69 5.65 -12.69
N TYR A 35 -3.35 6.46 -11.87
CA TYR A 35 -3.66 6.19 -10.47
C TYR A 35 -4.87 7.06 -10.05
N PHE A 36 -5.59 6.65 -9.03
CA PHE A 36 -6.65 7.44 -8.41
C PHE A 36 -6.06 8.46 -7.42
N ASP A 37 -6.54 9.69 -7.52
CA ASP A 37 -6.27 10.72 -6.53
C ASP A 37 -7.19 10.60 -5.31
N THR A 38 -7.01 11.53 -4.35
CA THR A 38 -7.75 11.53 -3.08
C THR A 38 -9.26 11.73 -3.21
N VAL A 39 -9.76 12.13 -4.39
CA VAL A 39 -11.19 12.29 -4.66
C VAL A 39 -11.74 11.20 -5.58
N GLY A 40 -10.96 10.15 -5.85
CA GLY A 40 -11.37 9.03 -6.69
C GLY A 40 -11.36 9.31 -8.19
N VAL A 41 -10.65 10.37 -8.63
CA VAL A 41 -10.48 10.67 -10.05
C VAL A 41 -9.17 10.07 -10.54
N LEU A 42 -9.22 9.39 -11.68
CA LEU A 42 -8.09 8.80 -12.35
C LEU A 42 -7.23 9.89 -13.01
N GLN A 43 -5.98 9.97 -12.54
CA GLN A 43 -4.95 10.90 -12.99
C GLN A 43 -3.89 10.17 -13.82
N THR A 44 -3.13 10.93 -14.62
CA THR A 44 -1.96 10.42 -15.35
C THR A 44 -0.67 10.86 -14.67
N ALA A 45 0.15 9.90 -14.25
CA ALA A 45 1.54 10.11 -13.86
C ALA A 45 2.45 9.98 -15.09
N GLY A 46 3.19 11.05 -15.39
CA GLY A 46 4.21 11.06 -16.44
C GLY A 46 5.34 10.05 -16.21
N SER A 47 6.23 9.94 -17.19
CA SER A 47 7.47 9.14 -17.09
C SER A 47 8.30 9.55 -15.87
N GLY A 48 8.78 8.56 -15.10
CA GLY A 48 9.60 8.78 -13.90
C GLY A 48 8.86 9.38 -12.71
N VAL A 49 7.53 9.47 -12.74
CA VAL A 49 6.72 10.00 -11.64
C VAL A 49 6.12 8.84 -10.84
N ALA A 50 6.39 8.82 -9.54
CA ALA A 50 5.81 7.86 -8.60
C ALA A 50 4.29 8.04 -8.46
N ARG A 51 3.59 6.94 -8.22
CA ARG A 51 2.13 6.91 -8.07
C ARG A 51 1.78 6.63 -6.61
N PHE A 52 0.95 7.49 -6.04
CA PHE A 52 0.42 7.33 -4.69
C PHE A 52 -1.10 7.22 -4.80
N ASP A 53 -1.56 5.98 -4.84
CA ASP A 53 -2.92 5.63 -5.22
C ASP A 53 -3.88 5.76 -4.03
N HIS A 54 -5.17 5.85 -4.35
CA HIS A 54 -6.23 5.92 -3.36
C HIS A 54 -7.33 4.93 -3.71
N ASP A 55 -8.02 4.46 -2.69
CA ASP A 55 -9.32 3.85 -2.87
C ASP A 55 -10.27 4.94 -3.42
N PRO A 56 -10.84 4.77 -4.63
CA PRO A 56 -11.66 5.81 -5.26
C PRO A 56 -13.04 5.98 -4.62
N VAL A 57 -13.47 5.05 -3.76
CA VAL A 57 -14.73 5.14 -3.00
C VAL A 57 -14.51 5.85 -1.66
N THR A 58 -13.47 5.45 -0.92
CA THR A 58 -13.24 5.95 0.44
C THR A 58 -12.28 7.14 0.50
N GLY A 59 -11.47 7.33 -0.54
CA GLY A 59 -10.37 8.31 -0.56
C GLY A 59 -9.19 7.92 0.33
N GLU A 60 -9.17 6.71 0.91
CA GLU A 60 -8.03 6.23 1.70
C GLU A 60 -6.78 6.16 0.82
N SER A 61 -5.64 6.67 1.30
CA SER A 61 -4.38 6.49 0.59
C SER A 61 -3.87 5.06 0.78
N LEU A 62 -3.68 4.36 -0.33
CA LEU A 62 -3.18 2.98 -0.33
C LEU A 62 -1.65 2.91 -0.29
N GLY A 63 -0.96 4.02 -0.55
CA GLY A 63 0.50 4.12 -0.51
C GLY A 63 1.15 4.14 -1.88
N LEU A 64 2.44 3.80 -1.94
CA LEU A 64 3.21 3.75 -3.16
C LEU A 64 2.71 2.60 -4.03
N PHE A 65 2.26 2.90 -5.25
CA PHE A 65 1.73 1.92 -6.19
C PHE A 65 2.81 1.43 -7.15
N VAL A 66 3.04 0.11 -7.16
CA VAL A 66 4.07 -0.54 -7.98
C VAL A 66 3.43 -1.64 -8.80
N GLU A 67 3.55 -1.56 -10.12
CA GLU A 67 2.99 -2.55 -11.04
C GLU A 67 4.00 -3.02 -12.08
N LYS A 68 3.88 -4.27 -12.53
CA LYS A 68 4.67 -4.82 -13.64
C LYS A 68 4.31 -4.20 -14.97
N ALA A 69 5.11 -4.48 -16.00
CA ALA A 69 4.79 -4.05 -17.35
C ALA A 69 3.53 -4.73 -17.89
N ARG A 70 2.67 -3.94 -18.55
CA ARG A 70 1.45 -4.42 -19.21
C ARG A 70 1.18 -3.65 -20.48
N THR A 71 0.43 -4.28 -21.39
CA THR A 71 0.02 -3.67 -22.66
C THR A 71 -1.48 -3.74 -22.77
N ASN A 72 -2.12 -2.59 -22.98
CA ASN A 72 -3.52 -2.57 -23.38
C ASN A 72 -3.61 -2.82 -24.89
N LEU A 73 -4.28 -3.91 -25.25
CA LEU A 73 -4.44 -4.37 -26.63
C LEU A 73 -5.67 -3.78 -27.32
N ILE A 74 -6.58 -3.15 -26.57
CA ILE A 74 -7.67 -2.36 -27.14
C ILE A 74 -7.08 -1.13 -27.82
N LEU A 75 -7.55 -0.83 -29.02
CA LEU A 75 -7.28 0.42 -29.72
C LEU A 75 -8.36 1.44 -29.37
N ARG A 76 -7.98 2.72 -29.33
CA ARG A 76 -8.90 3.85 -29.06
C ARG A 76 -9.65 3.67 -27.73
N SER A 77 -8.96 3.23 -26.68
CA SER A 77 -9.56 3.08 -25.36
C SER A 77 -9.91 4.42 -24.69
N THR A 78 -9.38 5.55 -25.19
CA THR A 78 -9.82 6.89 -24.75
C THR A 78 -11.25 7.23 -25.15
N LEU A 79 -11.90 6.42 -26.01
CA LEU A 79 -13.30 6.55 -26.42
C LEU A 79 -13.65 7.91 -27.04
N GLU A 80 -12.66 8.63 -27.57
CA GLU A 80 -12.89 9.90 -28.26
C GLU A 80 -13.65 9.70 -29.57
N GLY A 81 -14.57 10.63 -29.88
CA GLY A 81 -15.38 10.61 -31.10
C GLY A 81 -16.87 10.80 -30.81
N GLY A 82 -17.70 10.70 -31.85
CA GLY A 82 -19.16 10.85 -31.78
C GLY A 82 -19.88 9.54 -31.42
N ASP A 83 -21.01 9.29 -32.09
CA ASP A 83 -21.78 8.05 -31.98
C ASP A 83 -21.63 7.21 -33.28
N PRO A 84 -20.87 6.10 -33.29
CA PRO A 84 -20.03 5.60 -32.19
C PRO A 84 -18.67 6.31 -32.08
N PRO A 85 -17.92 6.11 -30.98
CA PRO A 85 -16.54 6.55 -30.85
C PRO A 85 -15.64 6.08 -31.99
N THR A 86 -14.58 6.85 -32.26
CA THR A 86 -13.67 6.57 -33.38
C THR A 86 -12.98 5.22 -33.19
N GLY A 87 -13.01 4.35 -34.21
CA GLY A 87 -12.37 3.02 -34.15
C GLY A 87 -13.20 1.95 -33.46
N TRP A 88 -14.42 2.29 -33.04
CA TRP A 88 -15.41 1.34 -32.54
C TRP A 88 -16.56 1.16 -33.52
N THR A 89 -17.09 -0.05 -33.58
CA THR A 89 -18.31 -0.33 -34.33
C THR A 89 -19.49 -0.40 -33.37
N LYS A 90 -20.67 0.09 -33.81
CA LYS A 90 -21.95 -0.13 -33.12
C LYS A 90 -22.80 -1.01 -34.03
N PRO A 91 -22.74 -2.34 -33.91
CA PRO A 91 -23.24 -3.23 -34.97
C PRO A 91 -24.77 -3.36 -35.03
N PHE A 92 -25.48 -2.92 -33.99
CA PHE A 92 -26.94 -3.04 -33.86
C PHE A 92 -27.56 -1.69 -33.48
N GLY A 93 -28.79 -1.41 -33.95
CA GLY A 93 -29.63 -0.27 -33.51
C GLY A 93 -31.06 -0.75 -33.21
N PRO A 94 -32.03 0.10 -32.79
CA PRO A 94 -31.92 1.45 -32.21
C PRO A 94 -31.30 1.44 -30.79
N GLY A 95 -31.27 2.58 -30.08
CA GLY A 95 -30.49 2.82 -28.85
C GLY A 95 -29.30 3.77 -29.06
N THR A 96 -28.86 4.47 -28.01
CA THR A 96 -27.80 5.50 -28.09
C THR A 96 -26.49 5.01 -27.47
N ALA A 97 -25.35 5.40 -28.05
CA ALA A 97 -24.00 5.20 -27.51
C ALA A 97 -23.23 6.51 -27.67
N ILE A 98 -23.52 7.47 -26.80
CA ILE A 98 -23.09 8.87 -26.94
C ILE A 98 -21.88 9.12 -26.06
N SER A 99 -20.79 9.60 -26.66
CA SER A 99 -19.63 10.09 -25.92
C SER A 99 -20.00 11.29 -25.03
N GLN A 100 -19.52 11.27 -23.80
CA GLN A 100 -19.67 12.33 -22.82
C GLN A 100 -18.37 12.51 -22.02
N ALA A 101 -18.25 13.61 -21.28
CA ALA A 101 -17.15 13.77 -20.35
C ALA A 101 -17.18 12.65 -19.30
N SER A 102 -16.03 12.01 -19.08
CA SER A 102 -15.88 11.03 -18.01
C SER A 102 -15.93 11.74 -16.65
N ILE A 103 -16.63 11.13 -15.70
CA ILE A 103 -16.59 11.56 -14.29
C ILE A 103 -15.46 10.89 -13.52
N LEU A 104 -14.92 9.79 -14.05
CA LEU A 104 -13.84 9.02 -13.45
C LEU A 104 -12.46 9.49 -13.90
N ILE A 105 -12.28 9.83 -15.18
CA ILE A 105 -10.98 10.10 -15.79
C ILE A 105 -10.83 11.59 -16.00
N SER A 106 -9.80 12.19 -15.40
CA SER A 106 -9.56 13.64 -15.54
C SER A 106 -9.35 14.03 -17.00
N GLY A 107 -10.28 14.82 -17.56
CA GLY A 107 -10.28 15.23 -18.96
C GLY A 107 -10.56 14.09 -19.96
N GLY A 108 -11.01 12.93 -19.49
CA GLY A 108 -11.30 11.76 -20.33
C GLY A 108 -12.72 11.74 -20.89
N THR A 109 -13.00 10.72 -21.69
CA THR A 109 -14.32 10.47 -22.29
C THR A 109 -14.88 9.15 -21.78
N ALA A 110 -16.17 9.14 -21.48
CA ALA A 110 -16.98 7.96 -21.25
C ALA A 110 -18.04 7.85 -22.36
N VAL A 111 -18.63 6.67 -22.54
CA VAL A 111 -19.75 6.47 -23.46
C VAL A 111 -20.99 6.13 -22.66
N ARG A 112 -22.04 6.92 -22.86
CA ARG A 112 -23.35 6.67 -22.28
C ARG A 112 -24.19 5.81 -23.23
N PHE A 113 -24.65 4.68 -22.72
CA PHE A 113 -25.52 3.75 -23.40
C PHE A 113 -26.93 3.87 -22.87
N GLN A 114 -27.91 4.12 -23.75
CA GLN A 114 -29.32 4.17 -23.35
C GLN A 114 -30.16 3.26 -24.24
N ALA A 115 -30.94 2.40 -23.60
CA ALA A 115 -31.73 1.38 -24.25
C ALA A 115 -33.10 1.22 -23.57
N SER A 116 -34.16 1.02 -24.37
CA SER A 116 -35.48 0.60 -23.84
C SER A 116 -35.79 -0.87 -24.14
N THR A 117 -35.39 -1.38 -25.30
CA THR A 117 -35.55 -2.79 -25.70
C THR A 117 -34.58 -3.09 -26.85
N GLU A 118 -33.34 -2.69 -26.65
CA GLU A 118 -32.37 -2.36 -27.71
C GLU A 118 -30.99 -2.94 -27.39
N ARG A 119 -30.02 -2.73 -28.29
CA ARG A 119 -28.66 -3.29 -28.16
C ARG A 119 -27.56 -2.28 -28.48
N PRO A 120 -27.53 -1.10 -27.83
CA PRO A 120 -26.45 -0.16 -28.04
C PRO A 120 -25.20 -0.67 -27.33
N TYR A 121 -24.32 -1.33 -28.08
CA TYR A 121 -23.00 -1.73 -27.61
C TYR A 121 -21.93 -1.41 -28.63
N LEU A 122 -20.73 -1.17 -28.13
CA LEU A 122 -19.54 -1.00 -28.94
C LEU A 122 -18.82 -2.34 -29.08
N SER A 123 -18.26 -2.57 -30.26
CA SER A 123 -17.50 -3.77 -30.60
C SER A 123 -16.20 -3.40 -31.30
N GLN A 124 -15.13 -4.09 -30.94
CA GLN A 124 -13.85 -4.07 -31.63
C GLN A 124 -13.36 -5.50 -31.82
N ASP A 125 -13.02 -5.83 -33.06
CA ASP A 125 -12.36 -7.10 -33.38
C ASP A 125 -10.91 -7.05 -32.90
N ILE A 126 -10.44 -8.16 -32.33
CA ILE A 126 -9.10 -8.26 -31.75
C ILE A 126 -8.50 -9.62 -32.07
N THR A 127 -7.18 -9.65 -32.21
CA THR A 127 -6.41 -10.90 -32.33
C THR A 127 -5.44 -10.99 -31.16
N LEU A 128 -5.46 -12.11 -30.45
CA LEU A 128 -4.70 -12.38 -29.24
C LEU A 128 -3.70 -13.53 -29.47
N ALA A 129 -2.90 -13.88 -28.47
CA ALA A 129 -2.08 -15.09 -28.53
C ALA A 129 -2.93 -16.32 -28.18
N ALA A 130 -2.61 -17.49 -28.74
CA ALA A 130 -3.29 -18.75 -28.43
C ALA A 130 -2.91 -19.23 -27.02
N SER A 131 -3.82 -19.98 -26.38
CA SER A 131 -3.56 -20.61 -25.06
C SER A 131 -3.01 -19.65 -24.01
N THR A 132 -3.46 -18.39 -24.05
CA THR A 132 -2.95 -17.32 -23.20
C THR A 132 -4.10 -16.72 -22.40
N GLU A 133 -3.87 -16.52 -21.11
CA GLU A 133 -4.83 -15.89 -20.22
C GLU A 133 -4.83 -14.37 -20.39
N TYR A 134 -6.01 -13.77 -20.40
CA TYR A 134 -6.26 -12.35 -20.55
C TYR A 134 -7.31 -11.88 -19.55
N THR A 135 -7.19 -10.63 -19.12
CA THR A 135 -8.22 -9.91 -18.39
C THR A 135 -8.71 -8.72 -19.22
N VAL A 136 -10.04 -8.62 -19.36
CA VAL A 136 -10.74 -7.46 -19.91
C VAL A 136 -11.30 -6.64 -18.76
N THR A 137 -11.10 -5.33 -18.80
CA THR A 137 -11.73 -4.42 -17.85
C THR A 137 -12.37 -3.21 -18.50
N VAL A 138 -13.40 -2.70 -17.85
CA VAL A 138 -14.05 -1.43 -18.15
C VAL A 138 -14.56 -0.85 -16.84
N TYR A 139 -14.65 0.48 -16.73
CA TYR A 139 -15.29 1.12 -15.60
C TYR A 139 -16.74 1.45 -15.93
N LEU A 140 -17.64 1.12 -15.01
CA LEU A 140 -19.03 1.53 -14.97
C LEU A 140 -19.11 2.81 -14.11
N GLU A 141 -19.22 3.96 -14.76
CA GLU A 141 -19.17 5.26 -14.08
C GLU A 141 -20.53 5.69 -13.53
N ASP A 142 -21.60 5.35 -14.23
CA ASP A 142 -22.96 5.77 -13.87
C ASP A 142 -23.96 4.67 -14.24
N THR A 143 -24.99 4.51 -13.40
CA THR A 143 -26.16 3.66 -13.62
C THR A 143 -27.40 4.42 -13.17
N THR A 144 -27.90 5.34 -13.99
CA THR A 144 -29.14 6.06 -13.68
C THR A 144 -30.35 5.13 -13.72
N THR A 145 -30.31 4.09 -14.57
CA THR A 145 -31.23 2.96 -14.56
C THR A 145 -30.44 1.69 -14.82
N ALA A 146 -30.16 0.94 -13.76
CA ALA A 146 -29.33 -0.25 -13.84
C ALA A 146 -30.04 -1.35 -14.67
N PRO A 147 -29.44 -1.81 -15.78
CA PRO A 147 -29.94 -2.95 -16.53
C PRO A 147 -29.74 -4.18 -15.62
N THR A 148 -30.84 -4.74 -15.11
CA THR A 148 -30.80 -5.77 -14.06
C THR A 148 -30.61 -7.15 -14.67
N GLY A 149 -29.50 -7.82 -14.33
CA GLY A 149 -29.17 -9.14 -14.88
C GLY A 149 -28.61 -9.09 -16.31
N SER A 150 -28.26 -7.90 -16.77
CA SER A 150 -27.81 -7.63 -18.13
C SER A 150 -26.33 -7.92 -18.31
N VAL A 151 -25.99 -8.52 -19.44
CA VAL A 151 -24.59 -8.67 -19.84
C VAL A 151 -24.11 -7.34 -20.41
N LEU A 152 -23.09 -6.77 -19.78
CA LEU A 152 -22.47 -5.50 -20.16
C LEU A 152 -21.15 -5.67 -20.89
N ILE A 153 -20.44 -6.76 -20.64
CA ILE A 153 -19.21 -7.13 -21.35
C ILE A 153 -19.39 -8.54 -21.89
N ARG A 154 -19.03 -8.75 -23.15
CA ARG A 154 -19.01 -10.08 -23.76
C ARG A 154 -17.76 -10.30 -24.58
N LEU A 155 -17.23 -11.51 -24.48
CA LEU A 155 -16.23 -12.06 -25.38
C LEU A 155 -16.88 -12.79 -26.55
N GLY A 156 -16.40 -12.50 -27.75
CA GLY A 156 -16.79 -13.18 -29.00
C GLY A 156 -15.75 -14.17 -29.50
N PHE A 157 -15.13 -14.96 -28.61
CA PHE A 157 -14.18 -16.02 -28.96
C PHE A 157 -14.89 -17.38 -28.92
N SER A 158 -14.73 -18.19 -29.96
CA SER A 158 -15.41 -19.49 -30.11
C SER A 158 -14.88 -20.58 -29.20
N ASP A 159 -13.59 -20.56 -28.87
CA ASP A 159 -12.92 -21.62 -28.11
C ASP A 159 -12.21 -21.12 -26.84
N ALA A 160 -12.51 -19.89 -26.41
CA ALA A 160 -12.04 -19.37 -25.14
C ALA A 160 -12.70 -20.10 -23.97
N THR A 161 -11.93 -20.30 -22.90
CA THR A 161 -12.39 -20.88 -21.62
C THR A 161 -12.31 -19.84 -20.50
N GLY A 162 -13.16 -19.96 -19.48
CA GLY A 162 -13.23 -18.99 -18.38
C GLY A 162 -14.50 -18.14 -18.48
N ASP A 163 -14.40 -16.87 -18.07
CA ASP A 163 -15.54 -15.97 -18.19
C ASP A 163 -15.82 -15.63 -19.66
N SER A 164 -17.09 -15.61 -20.06
CA SER A 164 -17.50 -15.13 -21.39
C SER A 164 -18.31 -13.84 -21.34
N ASP A 165 -18.92 -13.56 -20.19
CA ASP A 165 -19.91 -12.51 -19.96
C ASP A 165 -19.78 -11.94 -18.54
N LYS A 166 -19.94 -10.62 -18.39
CA LYS A 166 -20.07 -9.92 -17.10
C LYS A 166 -21.11 -8.81 -17.19
N GLY A 167 -21.77 -8.51 -16.08
CA GLY A 167 -22.83 -7.52 -15.97
C GLY A 167 -22.60 -6.48 -14.87
N THR A 168 -23.65 -5.73 -14.53
CA THR A 168 -23.63 -4.69 -13.47
C THR A 168 -23.26 -5.23 -12.09
N THR A 169 -23.68 -6.45 -11.76
CA THR A 169 -23.40 -7.09 -10.45
C THR A 169 -21.97 -7.61 -10.32
N ASP A 170 -21.20 -7.60 -11.41
CA ASP A 170 -19.80 -8.00 -11.43
C ASP A 170 -18.84 -6.80 -11.29
N ALA A 171 -19.37 -5.59 -11.16
CA ALA A 171 -18.57 -4.42 -10.83
C ALA A 171 -18.06 -4.52 -9.39
N ASP A 172 -16.77 -4.28 -9.19
CA ASP A 172 -16.21 -4.11 -7.86
C ASP A 172 -16.71 -2.81 -7.19
N ALA A 173 -16.30 -2.57 -5.94
CA ALA A 173 -16.69 -1.36 -5.21
C ALA A 173 -16.32 -0.07 -5.95
N ASN A 174 -15.30 -0.11 -6.81
CA ASN A 174 -14.79 1.02 -7.60
C ASN A 174 -15.48 1.16 -8.96
N GLY A 175 -16.54 0.37 -9.22
CA GLY A 175 -17.25 0.35 -10.49
C GLY A 175 -16.47 -0.37 -11.60
N ARG A 176 -15.36 -1.04 -11.31
CA ARG A 176 -14.59 -1.76 -12.32
C ARG A 176 -15.19 -3.15 -12.55
N ILE A 177 -15.60 -3.44 -13.77
CA ILE A 177 -15.98 -4.79 -14.17
C ILE A 177 -14.76 -5.46 -14.79
N SER A 178 -14.43 -6.66 -14.31
CA SER A 178 -13.31 -7.47 -14.79
C SER A 178 -13.77 -8.84 -15.26
N LEU A 179 -13.26 -9.28 -16.41
CA LEU A 179 -13.58 -10.55 -17.05
C LEU A 179 -12.26 -11.25 -17.40
N THR A 180 -11.99 -12.43 -16.83
CA THR A 180 -10.76 -13.19 -17.10
C THR A 180 -11.07 -14.46 -17.90
N PHE A 181 -10.31 -14.68 -18.96
CA PHE A 181 -10.47 -15.82 -19.86
C PHE A 181 -9.13 -16.29 -20.42
N THR A 182 -9.08 -17.53 -20.91
CA THR A 182 -7.95 -18.08 -21.65
C THR A 182 -8.38 -18.36 -23.08
N THR A 183 -7.65 -17.84 -24.06
CA THR A 183 -7.87 -18.13 -25.48
C THR A 183 -7.59 -19.60 -25.79
N GLY A 184 -8.32 -20.20 -26.72
CA GLY A 184 -8.00 -21.51 -27.24
C GLY A 184 -7.00 -21.43 -28.39
N THR A 185 -7.22 -22.25 -29.41
CA THR A 185 -6.55 -22.19 -30.72
C THR A 185 -7.08 -21.07 -31.61
N ASP A 186 -8.35 -20.66 -31.45
CA ASP A 186 -8.95 -19.52 -32.12
C ASP A 186 -8.53 -18.24 -31.40
N VAL A 187 -7.71 -17.46 -32.11
CA VAL A 187 -7.08 -16.26 -31.57
C VAL A 187 -7.76 -14.97 -32.00
N THR A 188 -8.76 -15.05 -32.86
CA THR A 188 -9.49 -13.88 -33.38
C THR A 188 -10.92 -13.89 -32.85
N GLY A 189 -11.34 -12.78 -32.26
CA GLY A 189 -12.67 -12.62 -31.71
C GLY A 189 -13.04 -11.13 -31.62
N SER A 190 -14.12 -10.84 -30.90
CA SER A 190 -14.56 -9.46 -30.65
C SER A 190 -14.68 -9.19 -29.15
N ILE A 191 -14.28 -8.01 -28.71
CA ILE A 191 -14.62 -7.49 -27.38
C ILE A 191 -15.81 -6.56 -27.52
N ARG A 192 -16.84 -6.79 -26.71
CA ARG A 192 -18.08 -6.01 -26.73
C ARG A 192 -18.35 -5.41 -25.37
N PHE A 193 -18.74 -4.14 -25.33
CA PHE A 193 -19.27 -3.53 -24.11
C PHE A 193 -20.39 -2.54 -24.39
N GLY A 194 -21.33 -2.43 -23.46
CA GLY A 194 -22.52 -1.59 -23.57
C GLY A 194 -23.78 -2.35 -23.15
N ILE A 195 -24.96 -1.88 -23.55
CA ILE A 195 -26.22 -2.54 -23.20
C ILE A 195 -26.64 -3.50 -24.32
N GLY A 196 -27.09 -4.69 -23.93
CA GLY A 196 -27.62 -5.68 -24.85
C GLY A 196 -26.56 -6.33 -25.74
N VAL A 197 -25.34 -6.55 -25.21
CA VAL A 197 -24.24 -7.18 -25.97
C VAL A 197 -24.59 -8.58 -26.48
N ASN A 198 -25.52 -9.27 -25.81
CA ASN A 198 -25.98 -10.63 -26.12
C ASN A 198 -27.42 -10.71 -26.64
N SER A 199 -28.33 -9.88 -26.14
CA SER A 199 -29.75 -9.80 -26.54
C SER A 199 -30.30 -8.40 -26.27
N ASN A 200 -31.52 -8.09 -26.76
CA ASN A 200 -32.16 -6.81 -26.46
C ASN A 200 -32.33 -6.62 -24.96
N ASP A 201 -32.08 -5.40 -24.50
CA ASP A 201 -32.10 -5.05 -23.09
C ASP A 201 -32.52 -3.59 -22.87
N SER A 202 -32.65 -3.18 -21.61
CA SER A 202 -33.03 -1.83 -21.22
C SER A 202 -32.14 -1.31 -20.09
N GLY A 203 -31.82 -0.02 -20.12
CA GLY A 203 -31.00 0.62 -19.11
C GLY A 203 -30.41 1.93 -19.58
N ASP A 204 -29.73 2.60 -18.64
CA ASP A 204 -29.00 3.84 -18.88
C ASP A 204 -27.74 3.82 -18.02
N ILE A 205 -26.60 3.63 -18.68
CA ILE A 205 -25.28 3.47 -18.04
C ILE A 205 -24.20 4.28 -18.75
N ALA A 206 -23.14 4.64 -18.05
CA ALA A 206 -21.93 5.21 -18.64
C ALA A 206 -20.73 4.29 -18.39
N MET A 207 -19.92 4.06 -19.42
CA MET A 207 -18.74 3.20 -19.33
C MET A 207 -17.50 3.86 -19.93
N SER A 208 -16.32 3.57 -19.36
CA SER A 208 -15.04 4.13 -19.83
C SER A 208 -13.86 3.18 -19.63
N ALA A 209 -12.69 3.60 -20.15
CA ALA A 209 -11.42 2.90 -19.97
C ALA A 209 -11.44 1.39 -20.30
N PRO A 210 -11.96 0.98 -21.48
CA PRO A 210 -11.87 -0.41 -21.89
C PRO A 210 -10.40 -0.82 -22.08
N GLN A 211 -10.06 -1.98 -21.54
CA GLN A 211 -8.69 -2.48 -21.53
C GLN A 211 -8.68 -4.00 -21.67
N VAL A 212 -7.74 -4.53 -22.45
CA VAL A 212 -7.45 -5.95 -22.54
C VAL A 212 -5.95 -6.15 -22.33
N GLU A 213 -5.58 -6.95 -21.34
CA GLU A 213 -4.20 -7.22 -20.96
C GLU A 213 -3.97 -8.71 -20.80
N ALA A 214 -2.76 -9.20 -21.12
CA ALA A 214 -2.39 -10.57 -20.82
C ALA A 214 -2.16 -10.78 -19.31
N GLY A 215 -2.75 -11.83 -18.74
CA GLY A 215 -2.66 -12.27 -17.34
C GLY A 215 -4.01 -12.45 -16.65
N ALA A 216 -3.98 -13.02 -15.45
CA ALA A 216 -5.17 -13.37 -14.65
C ALA A 216 -5.86 -12.20 -13.94
N PHE A 217 -5.22 -11.03 -13.90
CA PHE A 217 -5.65 -9.90 -13.09
C PHE A 217 -5.40 -8.58 -13.82
N PRO A 218 -6.20 -7.56 -13.52
CA PRO A 218 -6.11 -6.28 -14.20
C PRO A 218 -5.05 -5.35 -13.57
N THR A 219 -4.49 -4.43 -14.37
CA THR A 219 -3.63 -3.35 -13.85
C THR A 219 -4.26 -1.97 -14.04
N SER A 220 -3.60 -0.91 -13.63
CA SER A 220 -4.03 0.46 -13.90
C SER A 220 -4.37 0.68 -15.38
N TYR A 221 -5.31 1.57 -15.65
CA TYR A 221 -5.71 1.87 -17.03
C TYR A 221 -4.55 2.45 -17.86
N ILE A 222 -4.35 1.87 -19.04
CA ILE A 222 -3.34 2.26 -20.02
C ILE A 222 -4.10 2.83 -21.21
N PRO A 223 -4.17 4.17 -21.36
CA PRO A 223 -4.90 4.79 -22.45
C PRO A 223 -4.22 4.52 -23.78
N THR A 224 -5.01 4.14 -24.78
CA THR A 224 -4.57 3.89 -26.14
C THR A 224 -5.30 4.79 -27.12
N THR A 225 -4.60 5.13 -28.21
CA THR A 225 -5.18 5.87 -29.33
C THR A 225 -5.22 4.97 -30.56
N THR A 226 -4.27 5.09 -31.48
CA THR A 226 -4.27 4.34 -32.74
C THR A 226 -3.54 3.00 -32.69
N ALA A 227 -2.79 2.76 -31.62
CA ALA A 227 -2.00 1.56 -31.42
C ALA A 227 -2.11 1.10 -29.96
N SER A 228 -1.85 -0.19 -29.74
CA SER A 228 -1.65 -0.73 -28.39
C SER A 228 -0.48 -0.01 -27.72
N VAL A 229 -0.59 0.24 -26.42
CA VAL A 229 0.44 0.93 -25.64
C VAL A 229 0.87 0.04 -24.48
N THR A 230 2.18 -0.07 -24.28
CA THR A 230 2.78 -0.71 -23.11
C THR A 230 3.04 0.32 -22.03
N ARG A 231 2.55 0.07 -20.82
CA ARG A 231 3.03 0.70 -19.60
C ARG A 231 4.19 -0.14 -19.08
N ASN A 232 5.36 0.47 -18.89
CA ASN A 232 6.53 -0.20 -18.31
C ASN A 232 6.32 -0.47 -16.82
N ALA A 233 7.07 -1.44 -16.28
CA ALA A 233 7.07 -1.72 -14.86
C ALA A 233 7.54 -0.51 -14.06
N ASP A 234 7.02 -0.34 -12.84
CA ASP A 234 7.64 0.54 -11.86
C ASP A 234 8.80 -0.19 -11.20
N VAL A 235 9.98 0.44 -11.24
CA VAL A 235 11.18 -0.04 -10.55
C VAL A 235 11.57 1.01 -9.54
N VAL A 236 11.42 0.70 -8.25
CA VAL A 236 11.70 1.63 -7.15
C VAL A 236 12.86 1.08 -6.35
N SER A 237 13.98 1.82 -6.31
CA SER A 237 15.20 1.33 -5.67
C SER A 237 16.14 2.45 -5.20
N THR A 238 17.16 2.06 -4.45
CA THR A 238 18.30 2.90 -4.09
C THR A 238 19.55 2.04 -3.86
N ALA A 239 20.71 2.56 -4.25
CA ALA A 239 22.02 2.02 -3.91
C ALA A 239 22.64 2.70 -2.66
N ASP A 240 21.92 3.64 -2.04
CA ASP A 240 22.31 4.24 -0.76
C ASP A 240 21.72 3.43 0.40
N VAL A 241 22.52 2.50 0.92
CA VAL A 241 22.21 1.68 2.09
C VAL A 241 22.98 2.13 3.34
N SER A 242 23.34 3.41 3.45
CA SER A 242 24.09 3.96 4.60
C SER A 242 23.38 3.80 5.97
N TRP A 243 22.08 3.55 5.95
CA TRP A 243 21.22 3.28 7.12
C TRP A 243 21.24 1.82 7.59
N PHE A 244 21.77 0.91 6.78
CA PHE A 244 21.81 -0.53 7.01
C PHE A 244 22.99 -0.94 7.90
N THR A 245 22.79 -1.99 8.70
CA THR A 245 23.83 -2.63 9.51
C THR A 245 23.66 -4.14 9.48
N SER A 246 24.73 -4.88 9.20
CA SER A 246 24.64 -6.33 8.98
C SER A 246 24.50 -7.18 10.25
N ALA A 247 24.85 -6.66 11.44
CA ALA A 247 24.93 -7.49 12.65
C ALA A 247 23.56 -7.83 13.27
N THR A 248 22.66 -6.86 13.35
CA THR A 248 21.30 -7.02 13.90
C THR A 248 20.32 -6.05 13.27
N SER A 249 19.08 -6.47 13.07
CA SER A 249 18.03 -5.59 12.55
C SER A 249 16.60 -6.03 12.83
N THR A 250 15.66 -5.11 12.56
CA THR A 250 14.23 -5.41 12.43
C THR A 250 13.67 -4.66 11.23
N ILE A 251 12.98 -5.37 10.34
CA ILE A 251 12.34 -4.83 9.13
C ILE A 251 10.83 -4.92 9.31
N TYR A 252 10.09 -3.90 8.88
CA TYR A 252 8.64 -3.91 8.87
C TYR A 252 8.08 -3.34 7.57
N LEU A 253 7.01 -3.96 7.09
CA LEU A 253 6.25 -3.56 5.91
C LEU A 253 4.75 -3.55 6.24
N ASP A 254 4.07 -2.48 5.81
CA ASP A 254 2.60 -2.41 5.71
C ASP A 254 2.25 -2.30 4.23
N VAL A 255 1.54 -3.28 3.70
CA VAL A 255 1.19 -3.36 2.27
C VAL A 255 -0.29 -3.63 2.09
N HIS A 256 -0.81 -3.21 0.95
CA HIS A 256 -2.17 -3.48 0.51
C HIS A 256 -2.14 -4.13 -0.87
N GLN A 257 -2.83 -5.25 -1.00
CA GLN A 257 -2.90 -6.03 -2.24
C GLN A 257 -4.34 -6.00 -2.76
N GLN A 258 -4.54 -5.46 -3.96
CA GLN A 258 -5.88 -5.32 -4.53
C GLN A 258 -6.37 -6.59 -5.23
N PHE A 259 -5.49 -7.32 -5.94
CA PHE A 259 -5.86 -8.49 -6.73
C PHE A 259 -4.99 -9.71 -6.42
N ASP A 260 -5.42 -10.91 -6.80
CA ASP A 260 -4.52 -12.06 -6.79
C ASP A 260 -3.53 -12.00 -7.96
N THR A 261 -2.26 -11.83 -7.65
CA THR A 261 -1.19 -11.66 -8.65
C THR A 261 -0.23 -12.83 -8.77
N GLY A 262 -0.45 -13.93 -8.04
CA GLY A 262 0.52 -15.02 -7.89
C GLY A 262 1.82 -14.61 -7.15
N PHE A 263 2.94 -15.19 -7.56
CA PHE A 263 4.25 -14.90 -6.95
C PHE A 263 4.69 -13.46 -7.20
N SER A 264 5.19 -12.77 -6.16
CA SER A 264 5.72 -11.41 -6.28
C SER A 264 6.68 -11.04 -5.15
N SER A 265 7.52 -10.03 -5.38
CA SER A 265 8.47 -9.51 -4.39
C SER A 265 8.06 -8.11 -3.91
N ILE A 266 8.15 -7.91 -2.60
CA ILE A 266 7.66 -6.71 -1.91
C ILE A 266 8.84 -5.84 -1.45
N PHE A 267 9.91 -6.49 -1.02
CA PHE A 267 11.13 -5.86 -0.53
C PHE A 267 12.30 -6.81 -0.80
N ASP A 268 13.38 -6.29 -1.34
CA ASP A 268 14.64 -7.00 -1.57
C ASP A 268 15.82 -6.11 -1.16
N LEU A 269 16.49 -6.47 -0.07
CA LEU A 269 17.73 -5.83 0.36
C LEU A 269 18.89 -6.78 0.04
N THR A 270 19.71 -6.43 -0.95
CA THR A 270 20.58 -7.35 -1.70
C THR A 270 21.97 -6.77 -1.95
N ASP A 271 22.93 -7.62 -2.27
CA ASP A 271 24.26 -7.31 -2.83
C ASP A 271 24.25 -7.05 -4.36
N ASN A 272 23.08 -6.73 -4.92
CA ASN A 272 22.83 -6.67 -6.37
C ASN A 272 23.05 -8.03 -7.08
N SER A 273 22.88 -9.13 -6.34
CA SER A 273 22.93 -10.48 -6.86
C SER A 273 21.93 -11.36 -6.12
N SER A 274 21.72 -12.59 -6.60
CA SER A 274 20.89 -13.57 -5.89
C SER A 274 21.64 -14.27 -4.74
N SER A 275 22.88 -13.85 -4.42
CA SER A 275 23.76 -14.54 -3.48
C SER A 275 23.51 -14.16 -2.03
N ASP A 276 23.33 -12.86 -1.77
CA ASP A 276 23.20 -12.33 -0.41
C ASP A 276 22.04 -11.33 -0.36
N ARG A 277 20.93 -11.73 0.28
CA ARG A 277 19.71 -10.91 0.34
C ARG A 277 18.75 -11.23 1.48
N TYR A 278 17.97 -10.21 1.85
CA TYR A 278 16.80 -10.30 2.73
C TYR A 278 15.54 -9.96 1.94
N LEU A 279 14.58 -10.88 1.91
CA LEU A 279 13.40 -10.81 1.05
C LEU A 279 12.09 -10.89 1.82
N PHE A 280 11.14 -10.07 1.40
CA PHE A 280 9.72 -10.24 1.70
C PHE A 280 8.98 -10.44 0.39
N GLU A 281 8.21 -11.52 0.32
CA GLU A 281 7.56 -11.98 -0.90
C GLU A 281 6.13 -12.42 -0.61
N ARG A 282 5.32 -12.44 -1.66
CA ARG A 282 4.05 -13.15 -1.70
C ARG A 282 4.23 -14.38 -2.58
N LEU A 283 3.88 -15.55 -2.05
CA LEU A 283 3.94 -16.83 -2.75
C LEU A 283 2.67 -17.10 -3.57
N VAL A 284 2.75 -18.10 -4.45
CA VAL A 284 1.56 -18.73 -5.06
C VAL A 284 0.69 -19.33 -3.96
N GLY A 285 -0.62 -19.07 -3.99
CA GLY A 285 -1.52 -19.39 -2.87
C GLY A 285 -1.52 -18.30 -1.78
N ASP A 286 -0.96 -17.14 -2.10
CA ASP A 286 -1.20 -15.87 -1.44
C ASP A 286 -0.66 -15.80 -0.02
N THR A 287 0.48 -16.42 0.26
CA THR A 287 1.06 -16.40 1.61
C THR A 287 2.26 -15.46 1.68
N ALA A 288 2.39 -14.75 2.80
CA ALA A 288 3.61 -13.99 3.12
C ALA A 288 4.77 -14.95 3.29
N ARG A 289 5.92 -14.60 2.72
CA ARG A 289 7.18 -15.27 2.97
C ARG A 289 8.27 -14.27 3.31
N TYR A 290 9.03 -14.61 4.35
CA TYR A 290 10.36 -14.06 4.57
C TYR A 290 11.42 -15.08 4.14
N LEU A 291 12.42 -14.61 3.41
CA LEU A 291 13.52 -15.44 2.92
C LEU A 291 14.86 -14.74 3.13
N GLN A 292 15.87 -15.51 3.54
CA GLN A 292 17.24 -15.03 3.70
C GLN A 292 18.17 -15.93 2.91
N VAL A 293 18.95 -15.32 2.01
CA VAL A 293 20.00 -16.01 1.24
C VAL A 293 21.34 -15.47 1.67
N SER A 294 22.29 -16.36 1.98
CA SER A 294 23.68 -15.98 2.19
C SER A 294 24.59 -16.91 1.40
N ALA A 295 25.56 -16.33 0.69
CA ALA A 295 26.47 -17.06 -0.19
C ALA A 295 25.75 -18.06 -1.10
N THR A 296 24.68 -17.61 -1.78
CA THR A 296 23.81 -18.38 -2.70
C THR A 296 22.94 -19.47 -2.06
N THR A 297 23.04 -19.68 -0.74
CA THR A 297 22.24 -20.67 -0.02
C THR A 297 21.07 -20.00 0.69
N THR A 298 19.85 -20.49 0.45
CA THR A 298 18.70 -20.10 1.27
C THR A 298 18.89 -20.65 2.69
N VAL A 299 19.20 -19.78 3.64
CA VAL A 299 19.48 -20.13 5.04
C VAL A 299 18.25 -19.98 5.94
N VAL A 300 17.27 -19.15 5.55
CA VAL A 300 15.98 -19.04 6.23
C VAL A 300 14.86 -19.02 5.20
N THR A 301 13.78 -19.74 5.50
CA THR A 301 12.50 -19.61 4.82
C THR A 301 11.38 -19.74 5.85
N LEU A 302 10.63 -18.66 6.05
CA LEU A 302 9.48 -18.61 6.95
C LEU A 302 8.27 -18.22 6.11
N THR A 303 7.36 -19.17 5.93
CA THR A 303 6.15 -18.99 5.12
C THR A 303 4.93 -19.00 6.03
N SER A 304 4.11 -17.96 5.92
CA SER A 304 2.91 -17.79 6.73
C SER A 304 1.82 -18.75 6.30
N GLY A 305 1.03 -19.23 7.25
CA GLY A 305 -0.28 -19.84 6.97
C GLY A 305 -1.39 -18.78 6.76
N VAL A 306 -1.09 -17.51 7.03
CA VAL A 306 -2.01 -16.38 6.83
C VAL A 306 -2.01 -15.98 5.36
N VAL A 307 -3.19 -15.94 4.76
CA VAL A 307 -3.43 -15.63 3.36
C VAL A 307 -3.61 -14.11 3.13
N PHE A 308 -2.95 -13.59 2.10
CA PHE A 308 -3.09 -12.29 1.45
C PHE A 308 -4.32 -12.36 0.56
N GLY A 309 -5.52 -12.14 1.12
CA GLY A 309 -6.71 -12.04 0.28
C GLY A 309 -6.57 -10.92 -0.76
N ALA A 310 -7.31 -11.03 -1.86
CA ALA A 310 -7.58 -9.87 -2.71
C ALA A 310 -8.21 -8.76 -1.85
N ASP A 311 -7.89 -7.52 -2.18
CA ASP A 311 -8.30 -6.32 -1.45
C ASP A 311 -8.00 -6.38 0.06
N SER A 312 -6.78 -6.77 0.44
CA SER A 312 -6.40 -6.92 1.85
C SER A 312 -5.13 -6.17 2.21
N THR A 313 -5.09 -5.70 3.46
CA THR A 313 -3.88 -5.13 4.06
C THR A 313 -3.14 -6.22 4.83
N VAL A 314 -1.82 -6.33 4.61
CA VAL A 314 -0.96 -7.24 5.35
C VAL A 314 0.24 -6.51 5.91
N ARG A 315 0.54 -6.83 7.17
CA ARG A 315 1.66 -6.28 7.92
C ARG A 315 2.65 -7.38 8.25
N MET A 316 3.89 -7.17 7.86
CA MET A 316 4.96 -8.14 8.02
C MET A 316 6.10 -7.52 8.81
N ALA A 317 6.68 -8.28 9.73
CA ALA A 317 7.87 -7.87 10.47
C ALA A 317 8.85 -9.03 10.60
N ALA A 318 10.14 -8.80 10.34
CA ALA A 318 11.19 -9.77 10.60
C ALA A 318 12.28 -9.17 11.48
N THR A 319 12.82 -9.95 12.42
CA THR A 319 14.04 -9.58 13.14
C THR A 319 15.18 -10.48 12.73
N ILE A 320 16.38 -9.93 12.70
CA ILE A 320 17.58 -10.60 12.21
C ILE A 320 18.70 -10.37 13.21
N ALA A 321 19.35 -11.45 13.61
CA ALA A 321 20.63 -11.53 14.28
C ALA A 321 21.28 -12.87 13.90
N LEU A 322 22.57 -13.02 14.15
CA LEU A 322 23.27 -14.28 13.86
C LEU A 322 22.60 -15.44 14.63
N ASN A 323 22.09 -16.43 13.90
CA ASN A 323 21.32 -17.56 14.45
C ASN A 323 20.04 -17.20 15.21
N ASP A 324 19.48 -16.01 14.96
CA ASP A 324 18.27 -15.55 15.62
C ASP A 324 17.46 -14.70 14.65
N VAL A 325 16.56 -15.37 13.95
CA VAL A 325 15.67 -14.77 12.95
C VAL A 325 14.24 -15.17 13.26
N GLU A 326 13.34 -14.18 13.27
CA GLU A 326 11.91 -14.35 13.57
C GLU A 326 11.08 -13.60 12.54
N PHE A 327 9.89 -14.12 12.23
CA PHE A 327 8.96 -13.50 11.28
C PHE A 327 7.55 -13.45 11.85
N PHE A 328 6.89 -12.31 11.71
CA PHE A 328 5.52 -12.07 12.16
C PHE A 328 4.68 -11.52 11.02
N VAL A 329 3.44 -12.01 10.91
CA VAL A 329 2.46 -11.56 9.93
C VAL A 329 1.16 -11.30 10.65
N ASN A 330 0.64 -10.07 10.58
CA ASN A 330 -0.60 -9.66 11.25
C ASN A 330 -0.65 -10.06 12.74
N GLY A 331 0.45 -9.84 13.48
CA GLY A 331 0.60 -10.23 14.88
C GLY A 331 0.92 -11.71 15.11
N THR A 332 0.78 -12.57 14.11
CA THR A 332 1.04 -14.01 14.27
C THR A 332 2.51 -14.32 14.01
N ARG A 333 3.19 -14.94 14.98
CA ARG A 333 4.54 -15.48 14.80
C ARG A 333 4.54 -16.66 13.81
N ILE A 334 5.46 -16.66 12.87
CA ILE A 334 5.59 -17.67 11.82
C ILE A 334 6.83 -18.53 12.07
N GLY A 335 6.65 -19.85 12.05
CA GLY A 335 7.69 -20.82 12.42
C GLY A 335 7.78 -21.03 13.92
N THR A 336 8.73 -21.87 14.35
CA THR A 336 8.96 -22.20 15.77
C THR A 336 10.42 -22.00 16.15
N GLY A 337 10.68 -21.17 17.16
CA GLY A 337 12.03 -20.93 17.68
C GLY A 337 12.85 -19.94 16.87
N ASP A 338 14.05 -19.65 17.37
CA ASP A 338 15.05 -18.83 16.70
C ASP A 338 15.71 -19.66 15.58
N GLN A 339 15.84 -19.08 14.39
CA GLN A 339 16.43 -19.79 13.26
C GLN A 339 17.96 -19.68 13.24
N SER A 340 18.68 -20.81 13.14
CA SER A 340 20.12 -20.80 12.87
C SER A 340 20.39 -20.41 11.42
N ALA A 341 21.06 -19.28 11.21
CA ALA A 341 21.25 -18.69 9.90
C ALA A 341 22.52 -17.82 9.85
N ALA A 342 23.29 -17.99 8.76
CA ALA A 342 24.36 -17.07 8.41
C ALA A 342 23.80 -15.73 7.93
N LEU A 343 24.50 -14.63 8.23
CA LEU A 343 24.07 -13.30 7.82
C LEU A 343 24.57 -12.99 6.39
N PRO A 344 23.68 -12.50 5.50
CA PRO A 344 24.08 -11.94 4.22
C PRO A 344 25.17 -10.88 4.35
N VAL A 345 26.13 -10.89 3.42
CA VAL A 345 27.25 -9.93 3.36
C VAL A 345 27.18 -9.08 2.11
N GLY A 346 27.84 -7.91 2.11
CA GLY A 346 28.01 -7.11 0.89
C GLY A 346 26.75 -6.42 0.36
N ILE A 347 25.72 -6.24 1.20
CA ILE A 347 24.48 -5.54 0.84
C ILE A 347 24.78 -4.12 0.32
N THR A 348 24.24 -3.80 -0.87
CA THR A 348 24.43 -2.52 -1.56
C THR A 348 23.13 -1.87 -2.01
N ASP A 349 22.07 -2.64 -2.21
CA ASP A 349 20.87 -2.17 -2.90
C ASP A 349 19.59 -2.55 -2.15
N LEU A 350 18.66 -1.59 -2.13
CA LEU A 350 17.29 -1.79 -1.68
C LEU A 350 16.36 -1.65 -2.88
N ASN A 351 15.58 -2.69 -3.17
CA ASN A 351 14.46 -2.68 -4.10
C ASN A 351 13.14 -2.73 -3.32
N VAL A 352 12.19 -1.89 -3.72
CA VAL A 352 10.87 -1.73 -3.09
C VAL A 352 9.79 -2.09 -4.10
N GLY A 353 9.00 -3.10 -3.80
CA GLY A 353 7.93 -3.62 -4.68
C GLY A 353 8.42 -4.45 -5.87
N SER A 354 9.68 -4.90 -5.86
CA SER A 354 10.26 -5.80 -6.87
C SER A 354 11.50 -6.53 -6.32
N ASP A 355 12.01 -7.51 -7.06
CA ASP A 355 13.30 -8.17 -6.81
C ASP A 355 14.42 -7.58 -7.68
N LEU A 356 15.67 -8.01 -7.41
CA LEU A 356 16.89 -7.51 -8.09
C LEU A 356 16.89 -7.56 -9.63
N ALA A 357 16.03 -8.38 -10.24
CA ALA A 357 15.97 -8.58 -11.69
C ALA A 357 14.75 -7.87 -12.32
N GLU A 358 14.01 -7.10 -11.53
CA GLU A 358 12.76 -6.44 -11.94
C GLU A 358 11.78 -7.43 -12.58
N ALA A 359 11.84 -8.70 -12.17
CA ALA A 359 11.07 -9.78 -12.79
C ALA A 359 9.75 -10.01 -12.06
N ASN A 360 9.72 -9.69 -10.76
CA ASN A 360 8.62 -10.05 -9.86
C ASN A 360 8.07 -8.81 -9.14
N GLN A 361 7.43 -7.89 -9.88
CA GLN A 361 6.78 -6.74 -9.23
C GLN A 361 5.65 -7.17 -8.30
N PHE A 362 5.49 -6.43 -7.21
CA PHE A 362 4.42 -6.65 -6.23
C PHE A 362 3.02 -6.58 -6.84
N ASN A 363 2.79 -5.64 -7.77
CA ASN A 363 1.47 -5.38 -8.35
C ASN A 363 0.43 -5.03 -7.26
N GLY A 364 0.79 -4.05 -6.43
CA GLY A 364 0.04 -3.63 -5.26
C GLY A 364 0.64 -2.37 -4.64
N HIS A 365 0.21 -2.06 -3.42
CA HIS A 365 0.54 -0.81 -2.75
C HIS A 365 1.35 -1.02 -1.48
N ILE A 366 2.34 -0.17 -1.26
CA ILE A 366 3.18 -0.21 -0.06
C ILE A 366 2.86 1.03 0.76
N LYS A 367 2.24 0.84 1.94
CA LYS A 367 1.82 1.91 2.85
C LYS A 367 3.00 2.44 3.66
N GLU A 368 3.81 1.53 4.20
CA GLU A 368 4.91 1.86 5.10
C GLU A 368 6.07 0.86 5.01
N LEU A 369 7.31 1.37 5.14
CA LEU A 369 8.52 0.56 5.31
C LEU A 369 9.35 1.14 6.47
N ARG A 370 9.74 0.29 7.42
CA ARG A 370 10.63 0.64 8.54
C ARG A 370 11.83 -0.29 8.60
N TYR A 371 12.98 0.27 8.98
CA TYR A 371 14.15 -0.49 9.41
C TYR A 371 14.68 0.02 10.75
N TYR A 372 14.96 -0.91 11.66
CA TYR A 372 15.65 -0.68 12.90
C TYR A 372 17.01 -1.39 12.84
N ASN A 373 18.09 -0.70 13.18
CA ASN A 373 19.45 -1.28 13.27
C ASN A 373 19.68 -2.11 14.54
N VAL A 374 18.60 -2.67 15.10
CA VAL A 374 18.60 -3.46 16.32
C VAL A 374 17.60 -4.60 16.19
N ARG A 375 17.91 -5.76 16.78
CA ARG A 375 16.93 -6.84 16.98
C ARG A 375 15.91 -6.39 18.03
N LYS A 376 14.66 -6.21 17.63
CA LYS A 376 13.58 -5.85 18.55
C LYS A 376 13.06 -7.10 19.29
N PRO A 377 12.49 -6.96 20.49
CA PRO A 377 11.85 -8.08 21.18
C PRO A 377 10.66 -8.62 20.37
N ASN A 378 10.38 -9.92 20.49
CA ASN A 378 9.30 -10.58 19.74
C ASN A 378 7.93 -9.92 19.97
N GLN A 379 7.63 -9.50 21.21
CA GLN A 379 6.40 -8.76 21.52
C GLN A 379 6.27 -7.47 20.71
N PHE A 380 7.39 -6.76 20.47
CA PHE A 380 7.37 -5.55 19.65
C PHE A 380 7.00 -5.86 18.20
N LEU A 381 7.46 -6.98 17.64
CA LEU A 381 7.11 -7.39 16.28
C LEU A 381 5.64 -7.83 16.19
N GLU A 382 5.14 -8.54 17.19
CA GLU A 382 3.72 -8.89 17.32
C GLU A 382 2.85 -7.63 17.33
N ASP A 383 3.14 -6.68 18.23
CA ASP A 383 2.37 -5.44 18.35
C ASP A 383 2.47 -4.58 17.08
N LEU A 384 3.66 -4.49 16.48
CA LEU A 384 3.90 -3.73 15.27
C LEU A 384 3.16 -4.32 14.08
N SER A 385 3.28 -5.63 13.86
CA SER A 385 2.60 -6.33 12.77
C SER A 385 1.09 -6.49 12.99
N ASN A 386 0.59 -6.33 14.22
CA ASN A 386 -0.85 -6.26 14.49
C ASN A 386 -1.43 -4.83 14.37
N GLY A 387 -0.62 -3.84 13.98
CA GLY A 387 -1.05 -2.46 13.81
C GLY A 387 -1.25 -1.69 15.12
N LEU A 388 -0.88 -2.27 16.27
CA LEU A 388 -0.98 -1.63 17.59
C LEU A 388 0.06 -0.51 17.76
N ILE A 389 1.15 -0.57 16.98
CA ILE A 389 2.19 0.47 16.91
C ILE A 389 2.00 1.29 15.62
N SER A 390 0.87 2.00 15.51
CA SER A 390 0.57 2.82 14.33
C SER A 390 1.39 4.11 14.29
N ALA A 391 1.60 4.64 13.07
CA ALA A 391 2.25 5.93 12.83
C ALA A 391 1.56 7.12 13.52
N ALA A 392 0.35 6.94 14.09
CA ALA A 392 -0.34 7.95 14.88
C ALA A 392 0.33 8.17 16.24
N VAL A 393 0.83 7.12 16.90
CA VAL A 393 1.62 7.24 18.14
C VAL A 393 2.94 7.96 17.85
N ASN A 394 3.58 7.68 16.72
CA ASN A 394 4.76 8.42 16.27
C ASN A 394 4.43 9.87 15.86
N SER A 395 3.28 10.13 15.24
CA SER A 395 2.86 11.49 14.85
C SER A 395 2.45 12.37 16.03
N LEU A 396 1.90 11.78 17.10
CA LEU A 396 1.61 12.48 18.35
C LEU A 396 2.90 12.81 19.12
N ILE A 397 3.90 11.92 19.02
CA ILE A 397 5.26 12.16 19.51
C ILE A 397 5.93 13.27 18.67
N ASP A 398 5.81 13.25 17.35
CA ASP A 398 6.39 14.25 16.44
C ASP A 398 5.70 15.63 16.51
N ALA A 399 4.38 15.67 16.68
CA ALA A 399 3.63 16.91 16.86
C ALA A 399 3.96 17.56 18.22
N ARG A 400 4.09 16.75 19.29
CA ARG A 400 4.60 17.23 20.58
C ARG A 400 6.07 17.67 20.50
N TYR A 401 6.91 16.94 19.78
CA TYR A 401 8.33 17.28 19.56
C TYR A 401 8.51 18.63 18.86
N ASN A 402 7.74 18.92 17.81
CA ASN A 402 7.81 20.19 17.08
C ASN A 402 7.29 21.40 17.90
N THR A 403 6.27 21.18 18.73
CA THR A 403 5.73 22.21 19.63
C THR A 403 6.72 22.55 20.75
N LEU A 404 7.38 21.54 21.31
CA LEU A 404 8.40 21.69 22.35
C LEU A 404 9.72 22.29 21.82
N ARG A 405 10.10 22.03 20.56
CA ARG A 405 11.30 22.60 19.91
C ARG A 405 11.17 24.10 19.59
N GLN A 406 9.95 24.60 19.36
CA GLN A 406 9.70 26.04 19.26
C GLN A 406 9.83 26.77 20.61
N LEU A 407 9.54 26.06 21.72
CA LEU A 407 9.61 26.61 23.07
C LEU A 407 11.02 26.50 23.67
N VAL A 408 11.81 25.49 23.29
CA VAL A 408 13.19 25.30 23.78
C VAL A 408 14.13 24.86 22.62
N PRO A 409 14.76 25.81 21.89
CA PRO A 409 15.53 25.53 20.67
C PRO A 409 16.80 24.67 20.84
N SER A 410 17.23 24.40 22.07
CA SER A 410 18.53 23.77 22.40
C SER A 410 18.44 22.37 23.03
N ALA A 411 17.26 21.72 23.06
CA ALA A 411 17.08 20.44 23.75
C ALA A 411 17.45 19.20 22.88
N PRO A 412 18.11 18.14 23.44
CA PRO A 412 18.43 16.89 22.73
C PRO A 412 17.22 15.94 22.55
N PRO A 413 17.32 14.88 21.71
CA PRO A 413 16.18 14.41 20.91
C PRO A 413 15.45 13.14 21.40
N TYR A 414 15.14 12.93 22.68
CA TYR A 414 14.34 11.75 23.10
C TYR A 414 13.46 12.02 24.33
N VAL A 415 12.14 12.13 24.17
CA VAL A 415 11.21 12.54 25.27
C VAL A 415 11.16 11.54 26.43
N ASN A 416 11.27 10.23 26.18
CA ASN A 416 11.34 9.25 27.27
C ASN A 416 12.68 9.33 28.00
N ASP A 417 13.80 9.56 27.31
CA ASP A 417 15.10 9.77 27.96
C ASP A 417 15.19 11.14 28.64
N MET A 418 14.48 12.16 28.14
CA MET A 418 14.38 13.49 28.75
C MET A 418 13.52 13.47 30.00
N LEU A 419 12.38 12.77 30.00
CA LEU A 419 11.60 12.57 31.21
C LEU A 419 12.37 11.70 32.20
N PHE A 420 13.07 10.67 31.72
CA PHE A 420 13.91 9.80 32.55
C PHE A 420 15.14 10.54 33.13
N ALA A 421 15.70 11.49 32.39
CA ALA A 421 16.79 12.38 32.82
C ALA A 421 16.27 13.52 33.72
N TRP A 422 15.10 14.09 33.43
CA TRP A 422 14.46 15.11 34.27
C TRP A 422 14.06 14.52 35.62
N LEU A 423 13.45 13.34 35.64
CA LEU A 423 13.18 12.62 36.88
C LEU A 423 14.47 12.35 37.66
N LEU A 424 15.58 12.09 36.98
CA LEU A 424 16.89 11.96 37.63
C LEU A 424 17.38 13.28 38.22
N THR A 425 17.23 14.40 37.50
CA THR A 425 17.62 15.73 38.02
C THR A 425 16.77 16.16 39.20
N GLU A 426 15.51 15.71 39.26
CA GLU A 426 14.59 15.93 40.39
C GLU A 426 14.76 14.92 41.54
N GLY A 427 15.74 14.02 41.46
CA GLY A 427 16.12 13.10 42.54
C GLY A 427 15.47 11.71 42.48
N GLY A 428 14.82 11.35 41.38
CA GLY A 428 14.30 10.02 41.09
C GLY A 428 15.39 9.00 40.70
N THR A 429 15.33 7.81 41.28
CA THR A 429 16.27 6.70 41.04
C THR A 429 15.53 5.41 40.65
N GLY A 430 16.20 4.51 39.93
CA GLY A 430 15.60 3.24 39.47
C GLY A 430 15.74 2.98 37.97
N ASN A 431 15.25 1.81 37.53
CA ASN A 431 15.47 1.28 36.19
C ASN A 431 14.24 1.41 35.27
N SER A 432 13.08 1.76 35.82
CA SER A 432 11.88 2.12 35.06
C SER A 432 11.44 3.56 35.34
N LEU A 433 10.64 4.13 34.43
CA LEU A 433 10.02 5.45 34.64
C LEU A 433 9.17 5.45 35.91
N THR A 434 8.46 4.35 36.17
CA THR A 434 7.63 4.17 37.36
C THR A 434 8.47 4.21 38.65
N ASP A 435 9.63 3.54 38.67
CA ASP A 435 10.53 3.55 39.84
C ASP A 435 11.08 4.94 40.12
N ARG A 436 11.49 5.67 39.07
CA ARG A 436 12.04 7.02 39.19
C ARG A 436 11.00 8.05 39.62
N TRP A 437 9.80 7.96 39.07
CA TRP A 437 8.66 8.75 39.52
C TRP A 437 8.37 8.51 40.99
N TYR A 438 8.27 7.24 41.39
CA TYR A 438 7.95 6.86 42.75
C TYR A 438 9.00 7.37 43.76
N THR A 439 10.28 7.18 43.45
CA THR A 439 11.39 7.64 44.32
C THR A 439 11.56 9.16 44.34
N MET A 440 11.38 9.85 43.21
CA MET A 440 11.38 11.32 43.16
C MET A 440 10.27 11.89 44.05
N LEU A 441 9.06 11.36 43.93
CA LEU A 441 7.91 11.80 44.73
C LEU A 441 8.15 11.55 46.22
N ILE A 442 8.73 10.41 46.61
CA ILE A 442 9.10 10.15 48.01
C ILE A 442 10.11 11.20 48.50
N ASN A 443 11.13 11.50 47.71
CA ASN A 443 12.18 12.44 48.08
C ASN A 443 11.68 13.88 48.22
N LYS A 444 10.72 14.30 47.39
CA LYS A 444 10.19 15.67 47.37
C LYS A 444 9.02 15.89 48.34
N VAL A 445 8.19 14.87 48.58
CA VAL A 445 6.99 14.98 49.43
C VAL A 445 7.24 14.47 50.85
N GLY A 446 8.24 13.59 51.06
CA GLY A 446 8.72 13.19 52.39
C GLY A 446 7.82 12.23 53.19
N VAL A 447 6.76 11.66 52.60
CA VAL A 447 5.83 10.75 53.28
C VAL A 447 5.34 9.64 52.35
N THR A 448 4.99 8.45 52.88
CA THR A 448 3.93 7.59 52.28
C THR A 448 3.33 6.63 53.32
N PRO A 449 2.04 6.21 53.19
CA PRO A 449 1.47 5.55 51.99
C PRO A 449 0.28 6.25 51.30
N GLY A 450 0.29 6.20 49.96
CA GLY A 450 -0.70 6.71 49.00
C GLY A 450 -0.27 6.28 47.57
N THR A 451 -1.14 6.38 46.56
CA THR A 451 -0.77 6.07 45.16
C THR A 451 0.15 7.14 44.57
N ILE A 452 0.84 6.86 43.45
CA ILE A 452 1.66 7.85 42.71
C ILE A 452 0.86 9.13 42.43
N ASN A 453 -0.42 8.98 42.07
CA ASN A 453 -1.31 10.09 41.78
C ASN A 453 -1.59 10.94 43.03
N ASP A 454 -1.75 10.31 44.20
CA ASP A 454 -1.97 11.03 45.46
C ASP A 454 -0.73 11.84 45.87
N MET A 455 0.46 11.26 45.69
CA MET A 455 1.73 11.92 46.00
C MET A 455 2.03 13.06 45.03
N TRP A 456 1.76 12.86 43.74
CA TRP A 456 1.94 13.89 42.73
C TRP A 456 0.96 15.06 42.93
N PHE A 457 -0.31 14.75 43.25
CA PHE A 457 -1.29 15.76 43.64
C PHE A 457 -0.81 16.63 44.79
N GLN A 458 -0.21 16.02 45.82
CA GLN A 458 0.36 16.74 46.97
C GLN A 458 1.57 17.59 46.58
N LEU A 459 2.50 17.05 45.80
CA LEU A 459 3.70 17.77 45.37
C LEU A 459 3.35 19.02 44.56
N LEU A 460 2.40 18.90 43.63
CA LEU A 460 1.92 20.06 42.87
C LEU A 460 1.28 21.13 43.77
N GLY A 461 0.59 20.70 44.83
CA GLY A 461 0.08 21.60 45.86
C GLY A 461 1.17 22.36 46.61
N ILE A 462 2.26 21.68 46.98
CA ILE A 462 3.44 22.29 47.62
C ILE A 462 4.09 23.34 46.69
N ASN A 463 4.04 23.08 45.38
CA ASN A 463 4.53 23.97 44.33
C ASN A 463 3.58 25.12 43.96
N GLY A 464 2.50 25.32 44.74
CA GLY A 464 1.57 26.43 44.56
C GLY A 464 0.43 26.16 43.57
N HIS A 465 0.31 24.95 43.03
CA HIS A 465 -0.81 24.53 42.18
C HIS A 465 -1.94 23.95 43.04
N THR A 466 -2.90 24.78 43.43
CA THR A 466 -3.91 24.46 44.44
C THR A 466 -5.28 24.05 43.88
N GLN A 467 -5.37 23.75 42.58
CA GLN A 467 -6.61 23.35 41.91
C GLN A 467 -7.23 22.07 42.52
N ASN A 468 -8.53 21.85 42.31
CA ASN A 468 -9.30 20.82 43.01
C ASN A 468 -9.14 19.39 42.46
N SER A 469 -8.61 19.23 41.24
CA SER A 469 -8.35 17.93 40.63
C SER A 469 -6.88 17.79 40.21
N LEU A 470 -6.40 16.55 40.11
CA LEU A 470 -5.03 16.28 39.68
C LEU A 470 -4.76 16.79 38.27
N ASN A 471 -5.68 16.54 37.34
CA ASN A 471 -5.56 17.00 35.96
C ASN A 471 -5.46 18.53 35.88
N ASP A 472 -6.19 19.26 36.73
CA ASP A 472 -6.14 20.73 36.76
C ASP A 472 -4.83 21.26 37.34
N ARG A 473 -4.27 20.58 38.35
CA ARG A 473 -2.95 20.92 38.92
C ARG A 473 -1.83 20.64 37.92
N GLU A 474 -1.89 19.50 37.24
CA GLU A 474 -0.92 19.12 36.22
C GLU A 474 -0.93 20.12 35.06
N LEU A 475 -2.11 20.49 34.59
CA LEU A 475 -2.23 21.51 33.56
C LEU A 475 -1.62 22.84 34.01
N ALA A 476 -1.91 23.29 35.24
CA ALA A 476 -1.33 24.52 35.79
C ALA A 476 0.19 24.47 35.92
N PHE A 477 0.75 23.32 36.32
CA PHE A 477 2.18 23.08 36.46
C PHE A 477 2.92 23.13 35.12
N TRP A 478 2.37 22.48 34.09
CA TRP A 478 3.00 22.48 32.77
C TRP A 478 2.87 23.84 32.06
N VAL A 479 1.80 24.60 32.35
CA VAL A 479 1.65 25.99 31.88
C VAL A 479 2.69 26.92 32.54
N SER A 480 3.17 26.60 33.74
CA SER A 480 4.24 27.33 34.44
C SER A 480 5.63 26.74 34.25
N GLU A 481 5.89 26.14 33.08
CA GLU A 481 7.21 25.62 32.66
C GLU A 481 7.74 24.41 33.47
N GLY A 482 6.90 23.76 34.30
CA GLY A 482 7.22 22.47 34.91
C GLY A 482 8.33 22.50 35.97
N THR A 483 8.51 23.64 36.64
CA THR A 483 9.55 23.80 37.67
C THR A 483 9.06 23.32 39.04
N LEU A 484 9.80 22.41 39.67
CA LEU A 484 9.55 21.97 41.04
C LEU A 484 10.51 22.70 42.00
N ILE A 485 9.98 23.12 43.15
CA ILE A 485 10.71 23.70 44.28
C ILE A 485 11.57 22.62 44.98
#